data_AF-A0A519M797-F1
#
_entry.id   AF-A0A519M797-F1
#
_cell.length_a   1.000
_cell.length_b   1.000
_cell.length_c   1.000
_cell.angle_alpha   90.00
_cell.angle_beta   90.00
_cell.angle_gamma   90.00
#
_symmetry.space_group_name_H-M   'P 1'
#
loop_
_entity.id
_entity.type
_entity.pdbx_description
1 polymer ?
#
loop_
_entity_poly.entity_id
_entity_poly.type
_entity_poly.pdbx_seq_one_letter_code
_entity_poly.pdbx_strand_id
1 'polypeptide(L)' 'MKVEPYLMFEGRCEEALDFYRSALGAQVTALMRFKDHPESAGGPGCAEGGGPGPTPEMVMHAAFTVGDT' A
#
# COMPACT_ATOMS: atom_id res chain seq x y z
N MET A 1 21.43 4.50 -11.56
CA MET A 1 19.98 4.66 -11.75
C MET A 1 19.29 3.90 -10.62
N LYS A 2 18.46 4.55 -9.82
CA LYS A 2 17.70 3.91 -8.72
C LYS A 2 16.32 3.54 -9.24
N VAL A 3 15.86 2.32 -9.00
CA VAL A 3 14.53 1.83 -9.39
C VAL A 3 13.75 1.55 -8.10
N GLU A 4 12.51 2.02 -8.05
CA GLU A 4 11.61 1.83 -6.91
C GLU A 4 10.38 1.04 -7.40
N PRO A 5 10.29 -0.27 -7.12
CA PRO A 5 9.19 -1.09 -7.63
C PRO A 5 7.87 -0.72 -6.94
N TYR A 6 6.80 -0.59 -7.74
CA TYR A 6 5.44 -0.36 -7.23
C TYR A 6 4.63 -1.65 -7.33
N LEU A 7 4.17 -2.16 -6.19
CA LEU A 7 3.47 -3.43 -6.07
C LEU A 7 2.02 -3.20 -5.65
N MET A 8 1.09 -3.99 -6.21
CA MET A 8 -0.33 -4.00 -5.86
C MET A 8 -0.67 -5.34 -5.22
N PHE A 9 -1.30 -5.31 -4.04
CA PHE A 9 -1.56 -6.51 -3.23
C PHE A 9 -3.05 -6.83 -3.05
N GLU A 10 -3.95 -6.20 -3.79
CA GLU A 10 -5.42 -6.48 -3.76
C GLU A 10 -5.98 -6.60 -2.32
N GLY A 11 -5.70 -5.62 -1.46
CA GLY A 11 -6.15 -5.60 -0.07
C GLY A 11 -5.27 -6.36 0.93
N ARG A 12 -4.25 -7.10 0.48
CA ARG A 12 -3.29 -7.85 1.33
C ARG A 12 -1.98 -7.11 1.59
N CYS A 13 -1.95 -5.79 1.39
CA CYS A 13 -0.73 -5.01 1.56
C CYS A 13 -0.23 -5.04 3.01
N GLU A 14 -1.13 -5.00 4.00
CA GLU A 14 -0.73 -5.07 5.42
C GLU A 14 -0.06 -6.41 5.76
N GLU A 15 -0.64 -7.54 5.34
CA GLU A 15 -0.05 -8.87 5.46
C GLU A 15 1.33 -8.96 4.77
N ALA A 16 1.45 -8.38 3.57
CA ALA A 16 2.71 -8.36 2.83
C ALA A 16 3.80 -7.55 3.54
N LEU A 17 3.46 -6.38 4.11
CA LEU A 17 4.40 -5.56 4.87
C LEU A 17 4.90 -6.30 6.12
N ASP A 18 4.03 -7.01 6.83
CA ASP A 18 4.42 -7.82 8.00
C ASP A 18 5.30 -9.01 7.61
N PHE A 19 5.02 -9.66 6.47
CA PHE A 19 5.90 -10.65 5.89
C PHE A 19 7.29 -10.06 5.58
N TYR A 20 7.37 -8.91 4.90
CA TYR A 20 8.67 -8.31 4.58
C TYR A 20 9.41 -7.79 5.80
N ARG A 21 8.71 -7.28 6.83
CA ARG A 21 9.30 -6.92 8.13
C ARG A 21 9.95 -8.14 8.79
N SER A 22 9.21 -9.25 8.88
CA SER A 22 9.68 -10.46 9.55
C SER A 22 10.77 -11.20 8.77
N ALA A 23 10.64 -11.32 7.45
CA ALA A 23 11.55 -12.10 6.62
C ALA A 23 12.80 -11.33 6.21
N LEU A 24 12.70 -10.00 6.01
CA LEU A 24 13.76 -9.18 5.40
C LEU A 24 14.18 -7.99 6.28
N GLY A 25 13.57 -7.80 7.46
CA GLY A 25 13.85 -6.64 8.30
C GLY A 25 13.37 -5.32 7.70
N ALA A 26 12.34 -5.37 6.84
CA ALA A 26 11.83 -4.20 6.14
C ALA A 26 11.42 -3.06 7.09
N GLN A 27 11.74 -1.83 6.74
CA GLN A 27 11.35 -0.63 7.47
C GLN A 27 10.27 0.13 6.70
N VAL A 28 9.06 0.17 7.23
CA VAL A 28 7.96 0.93 6.63
C VAL A 28 8.18 2.42 6.90
N THR A 29 8.36 3.19 5.83
CA THR A 29 8.65 4.63 5.88
C THR A 29 7.39 5.47 5.67
N ALA A 30 6.37 4.92 5.01
CA ALA A 30 5.06 5.55 4.87
C ALA A 30 3.95 4.49 4.85
N LEU A 31 2.80 4.82 5.43
CA LEU A 31 1.58 4.02 5.40
C LEU A 31 0.38 4.96 5.38
N MET A 32 -0.49 4.84 4.38
CA MET A 32 -1.73 5.59 4.25
C MET A 32 -2.87 4.60 4.01
N ARG A 33 -3.93 4.69 4.81
CA ARG A 33 -5.15 3.90 4.61
C ARG A 33 -6.17 4.70 3.81
N PHE A 34 -7.16 4.01 3.23
CA PHE A 34 -8.22 4.68 2.46
C PHE A 34 -9.03 5.66 3.32
N LYS A 35 -9.17 5.44 4.65
CA LYS A 35 -9.82 6.39 5.56
C LYS A 35 -9.06 7.70 5.78
N ASP A 36 -7.76 7.70 5.53
CA ASP A 36 -6.91 8.89 5.70
C ASP A 36 -6.93 9.77 4.44
N HIS A 37 -7.58 9.30 3.37
CA HIS A 37 -7.69 10.00 2.11
C HIS A 37 -8.82 11.04 2.16
N PRO A 38 -8.58 12.31 1.77
CA PRO A 38 -9.62 13.32 1.74
C PRO A 38 -10.72 12.94 0.74
N GLU A 39 -11.98 13.02 1.16
CA GLU A 39 -13.16 12.63 0.36
C GLU A 39 -13.21 13.31 -1.03
N SER A 40 -12.61 14.50 -1.16
CA SER A 40 -12.56 15.28 -2.40
C SER A 40 -11.61 14.73 -3.48
N ALA A 41 -10.78 13.72 -3.16
CA ALA A 41 -9.74 13.22 -4.05
C ALA A 41 -10.10 11.89 -4.76
N GLY A 42 -11.34 11.41 -4.62
CA GLY A 42 -11.85 10.22 -5.33
C GLY A 42 -11.95 10.45 -6.84
N GLY A 43 -10.84 10.31 -7.56
CA GLY A 43 -10.80 10.35 -9.01
C GLY A 43 -11.44 9.11 -9.65
N PRO A 44 -11.95 9.21 -10.88
CA PRO A 44 -12.43 8.06 -11.64
C PRO A 44 -11.28 7.04 -11.80
N GLY A 45 -11.54 5.76 -11.45
CA GLY A 45 -10.57 4.67 -11.60
C GLY A 45 -10.25 3.87 -10.32
N CYS A 46 -10.50 4.41 -9.12
CA CYS A 46 -10.19 3.70 -7.86
C CYS A 46 -11.18 2.55 -7.53
N ALA A 47 -12.30 2.43 -8.25
CA ALA A 47 -13.36 1.44 -8.03
C ALA A 47 -13.74 0.64 -9.29
N GLU A 48 -12.93 0.69 -10.36
CA GLU A 48 -13.28 0.06 -11.64
C GLU A 48 -12.96 -1.45 -11.73
N GLY A 49 -12.33 -2.03 -10.70
CA GLY A 49 -12.28 -3.48 -10.54
C GLY A 49 -13.63 -3.96 -9.99
N GLY A 50 -14.35 -4.82 -10.70
CA GLY A 50 -15.72 -5.28 -10.40
C GLY A 50 -15.97 -6.00 -9.07
N GLY A 51 -15.12 -5.81 -8.06
CA GLY A 51 -15.35 -6.15 -6.66
C GLY A 51 -15.90 -4.96 -5.85
N PRO A 52 -16.11 -5.14 -4.53
CA PRO A 52 -16.78 -4.16 -3.66
C PRO A 52 -15.99 -2.85 -3.40
N GLY A 53 -14.96 -2.54 -4.18
CA GLY A 53 -14.06 -1.42 -3.90
C GLY A 53 -13.23 -1.60 -2.62
N PRO A 54 -12.27 -0.71 -2.35
CA PRO A 54 -11.48 -0.76 -1.13
C PRO A 54 -12.32 -0.39 0.10
N THR A 55 -12.06 -1.04 1.23
CA THR A 55 -12.64 -0.65 2.53
C THR A 55 -11.77 0.42 3.21
N PRO A 56 -12.33 1.23 4.13
CA PRO A 56 -11.58 2.32 4.79
C PRO A 56 -10.30 1.87 5.51
N GLU A 57 -10.26 0.64 6.00
CA GLU A 57 -9.10 0.08 6.70
C GLU A 57 -8.02 -0.46 5.75
N MET A 58 -8.30 -0.67 4.47
CA MET A 58 -7.29 -1.15 3.53
C MET A 58 -6.18 -0.12 3.35
N VAL A 59 -4.97 -0.61 3.12
CA VAL A 59 -3.82 0.24 2.78
C VAL A 59 -4.01 0.77 1.36
N MET A 60 -4.02 2.10 1.23
CA MET A 60 -4.08 2.80 -0.05
C MET A 60 -2.69 2.96 -0.66
N HIS A 61 -1.71 3.33 0.17
CA HIS A 61 -0.32 3.50 -0.24
C HIS A 61 0.62 3.17 0.91
N ALA A 62 1.75 2.53 0.58
CA ALA A 62 2.82 2.29 1.53
C ALA A 62 4.18 2.38 0.81
N ALA A 63 5.18 2.82 1.57
CA ALA A 63 6.58 2.78 1.17
C ALA A 63 7.39 2.09 2.27
N PHE A 64 8.34 1.26 1.87
CA PHE A 64 9.25 0.60 2.80
C PHE A 64 10.61 0.38 2.15
N THR A 65 11.64 0.23 2.98
CA THR A 65 12.99 -0.10 2.55
C THR A 65 13.42 -1.45 3.11
N VAL A 66 14.35 -2.11 2.43
CA VAL A 66 14.97 -3.36 2.85
C VAL A 66 16.48 -3.21 2.69
N GLY A 67 17.23 -3.38 3.78
CA GLY A 67 18.68 -3.11 3.78
C GLY A 67 19.03 -1.65 3.54
N ASP A 68 20.31 -1.38 3.26
CA ASP A 68 20.91 -0.04 3.25
C ASP A 68 21.38 0.44 1.85
N THR A 69 20.71 0.00 0.77
CA THR A 69 21.06 0.42 -0.61
C THR A 69 20.21 1.54 -1.18
#